data_AF-A0A3N5QK98-F1
#
_entry.id   AF-A0A3N5QK98-F1
#
_cell.length_a   1.000
_cell.length_b   1.000
_cell.length_c   1.000
_cell.angle_alpha   90.00
_cell.angle_beta   90.00
_cell.angle_gamma   90.00
#
_symmetry.space_group_name_H-M   'P 1'
#
loop_
_entity.id
_entity.type
_entity.pdbx_description
1 polymer ?
#
loop_
_entity_poly.entity_id
_entity_poly.type
_entity_poly.pdbx_seq_one_letter_code
_entity_poly.pdbx_strand_id
1 'polypeptide(L)'
;MSVEFPTVNTDADGDGIDDGDDNCPNVANATQTDTDNDGEGDACDTDDDGDGVADASDNCPLVSNSGQADFDGDGLGDVCDSDDDNDGISDENDNNDNSVTDPIVNIDGCSSGVDNEVFSNGTTMMDLINGCLASANNHGQFVSCVNQLANQWKAAGLITNQQKNAIGNCASSSNLP
;
A
#
# COMPACT_ATOMS: atom_id res chain seq x y z
N MET A 1 -55.37 34.94 -21.34
CA MET A 1 -54.02 35.50 -21.41
C MET A 1 -53.26 34.81 -20.29
N SER A 2 -52.65 33.67 -20.59
CA SER A 2 -51.88 32.90 -19.63
C SER A 2 -50.51 33.55 -19.57
N VAL A 3 -50.13 34.08 -18.42
CA VAL A 3 -48.73 34.46 -18.17
C VAL A 3 -48.02 33.18 -17.75
N GLU A 4 -47.22 32.61 -18.65
CA GLU A 4 -46.17 31.68 -18.24
C GLU A 4 -45.13 32.51 -17.49
N PHE A 5 -45.05 32.33 -16.18
CA PHE A 5 -43.89 32.77 -15.43
C PHE A 5 -42.72 31.87 -15.87
N PRO A 6 -41.55 32.42 -16.27
CA PRO A 6 -40.38 31.58 -16.47
C PRO A 6 -40.11 30.87 -15.14
N THR A 7 -40.03 29.54 -15.17
CA THR A 7 -39.46 28.79 -14.06
C THR A 7 -38.07 29.38 -13.82
N VAL A 8 -37.84 29.93 -12.63
CA VAL A 8 -36.48 30.20 -12.18
C VAL A 8 -35.74 28.88 -12.36
N ASN A 9 -34.69 28.88 -13.18
CA ASN A 9 -33.81 27.72 -13.21
C ASN A 9 -33.17 27.69 -11.82
N THR A 10 -33.56 26.73 -11.00
CA THR A 10 -33.04 26.55 -9.65
C THR A 10 -31.82 25.64 -9.62
N ASP A 11 -31.37 25.17 -10.78
CA ASP A 11 -30.23 24.29 -11.00
C ASP A 11 -29.39 24.93 -12.12
N ALA A 12 -28.44 25.79 -11.73
CA ALA A 12 -27.75 26.68 -12.64
C ALA A 12 -26.81 25.95 -13.62
N ASP A 13 -26.26 24.80 -13.22
CA ASP A 13 -25.32 24.02 -14.02
C ASP A 13 -25.94 22.76 -14.67
N GLY A 14 -27.17 22.42 -14.29
CA GLY A 14 -27.98 21.38 -14.91
C GLY A 14 -27.62 19.97 -14.47
N ASP A 15 -27.08 19.79 -13.27
CA ASP A 15 -26.64 18.49 -12.75
C ASP A 15 -27.75 17.68 -12.06
N GLY A 16 -28.90 18.32 -11.81
CA GLY A 16 -30.06 17.72 -11.17
C GLY A 16 -30.20 17.97 -9.67
N ILE A 17 -29.32 18.78 -9.07
CA ILE A 17 -29.40 19.30 -7.70
C ILE A 17 -29.79 20.79 -7.78
N ASP A 18 -30.66 21.25 -6.87
CA ASP A 18 -31.02 22.66 -6.83
C ASP A 18 -29.91 23.47 -6.14
N ASP A 19 -29.56 24.67 -6.64
CA ASP A 19 -28.50 25.60 -6.19
C ASP A 19 -28.42 25.82 -4.66
N GLY A 20 -29.51 25.61 -3.92
CA GLY A 20 -29.58 25.79 -2.46
C GLY A 20 -29.18 24.56 -1.64
N ASP A 21 -29.19 23.39 -2.28
CA ASP A 21 -28.77 22.10 -1.75
C ASP A 21 -27.50 21.57 -2.47
N ASP A 22 -26.98 22.34 -3.43
CA ASP A 22 -25.81 22.02 -4.25
C ASP A 22 -24.53 22.56 -3.60
N ASN A 23 -23.56 21.69 -3.33
CA ASN A 23 -22.25 22.06 -2.80
C ASN A 23 -21.30 22.67 -3.86
N CYS A 24 -21.69 22.65 -5.15
CA CYS A 24 -21.05 23.37 -6.23
C CYS A 24 -22.05 24.03 -7.20
N PRO A 25 -22.78 25.10 -6.80
CA PRO A 25 -23.92 25.67 -7.55
C PRO A 25 -23.67 26.19 -8.98
N ASN A 26 -22.44 26.11 -9.47
CA ASN A 26 -22.08 26.54 -10.83
C ASN A 26 -21.21 25.50 -11.56
N VAL A 27 -20.96 24.34 -10.97
CA VAL A 27 -20.11 23.28 -11.50
C VAL A 27 -20.79 21.93 -11.29
N ALA A 28 -21.37 21.42 -12.37
CA ALA A 28 -22.18 20.20 -12.31
C ALA A 28 -21.47 19.02 -11.66
N ASN A 29 -22.01 18.52 -10.55
CA ASN A 29 -21.45 17.46 -9.73
C ASN A 29 -22.55 16.65 -9.01
N ALA A 30 -23.42 15.99 -9.79
CA ALA A 30 -24.61 15.28 -9.28
C ALA A 30 -24.38 14.24 -8.17
N THR A 31 -23.15 13.81 -7.92
CA THR A 31 -22.79 12.93 -6.79
C THR A 31 -22.66 13.68 -5.46
N GLN A 32 -22.45 14.99 -5.52
CA GLN A 32 -22.26 15.88 -4.38
C GLN A 32 -21.19 15.36 -3.43
N THR A 33 -20.08 14.87 -4.02
CA THR A 33 -18.91 14.45 -3.25
C THR A 33 -18.31 15.67 -2.59
N ASP A 34 -17.90 15.50 -1.34
CA ASP A 34 -17.30 16.50 -0.45
C ASP A 34 -16.43 15.68 0.51
N THR A 35 -15.15 15.54 0.14
CA THR A 35 -14.23 14.59 0.74
C THR A 35 -13.82 15.01 2.16
N ASP A 36 -13.56 16.29 2.39
CA ASP A 36 -13.17 16.84 3.69
C ASP A 36 -14.37 17.30 4.57
N ASN A 37 -15.57 17.39 3.99
CA ASN A 37 -16.82 17.81 4.63
C ASN A 37 -16.82 19.28 5.09
N ASP A 38 -16.15 20.17 4.35
CA ASP A 38 -16.15 21.61 4.63
C ASP A 38 -17.37 22.36 4.04
N GLY A 39 -18.08 21.71 3.11
CA GLY A 39 -19.30 22.20 2.45
C GLY A 39 -19.09 22.76 1.04
N GLU A 40 -17.87 22.84 0.54
CA GLU A 40 -17.54 22.97 -0.89
C GLU A 40 -17.38 21.54 -1.47
N GLY A 41 -17.93 21.27 -2.66
CA GLY A 41 -17.81 19.93 -3.24
C GLY A 41 -16.49 19.77 -3.99
N ASP A 42 -15.99 18.53 -4.10
CA ASP A 42 -14.73 18.20 -4.82
C ASP A 42 -14.66 18.76 -6.27
N ALA A 43 -15.80 19.08 -6.88
CA ALA A 43 -15.85 19.64 -8.23
C ALA A 43 -15.50 21.13 -8.29
N CYS A 44 -15.61 21.85 -7.18
CA CYS A 44 -15.40 23.29 -7.08
C CYS A 44 -14.43 23.69 -5.95
N ASP A 45 -14.09 22.77 -5.06
CA ASP A 45 -12.98 22.92 -4.11
C ASP A 45 -11.62 22.87 -4.85
N THR A 46 -10.59 23.36 -4.18
CA THR A 46 -9.19 23.37 -4.64
C THR A 46 -8.25 22.60 -3.71
N ASP A 47 -8.78 22.04 -2.62
CA ASP A 47 -8.09 21.27 -1.57
C ASP A 47 -9.07 20.22 -1.01
N ASP A 48 -9.41 19.22 -1.83
CA ASP A 48 -10.53 18.28 -1.60
C ASP A 48 -10.41 17.49 -0.29
N ASP A 49 -9.20 17.35 0.28
CA ASP A 49 -8.95 16.62 1.54
C ASP A 49 -8.61 17.50 2.74
N GLY A 50 -8.56 18.82 2.54
CA GLY A 50 -8.38 19.83 3.58
C GLY A 50 -7.03 19.76 4.31
N ASP A 51 -5.99 19.19 3.71
CA ASP A 51 -4.68 19.05 4.36
C ASP A 51 -3.79 20.31 4.26
N GLY A 52 -4.19 21.26 3.41
CA GLY A 52 -3.49 22.51 3.15
C GLY A 52 -2.60 22.52 1.90
N VAL A 53 -2.61 21.45 1.09
CA VAL A 53 -1.95 21.33 -0.20
C VAL A 53 -3.01 21.27 -1.30
N ALA A 54 -3.04 22.28 -2.16
CA ALA A 54 -4.04 22.31 -3.23
C ALA A 54 -3.92 21.12 -4.21
N ASP A 55 -5.04 20.58 -4.71
CA ASP A 55 -5.11 19.34 -5.51
C ASP A 55 -4.13 19.30 -6.68
N ALA A 56 -3.88 20.45 -7.30
CA ALA A 56 -2.97 20.57 -8.44
C ALA A 56 -1.49 20.31 -8.10
N SER A 57 -1.13 20.30 -6.82
CA SER A 57 0.21 20.05 -6.29
C SER A 57 0.25 18.92 -5.25
N ASP A 58 -0.89 18.29 -4.99
CA ASP A 58 -1.06 17.22 -4.02
C ASP A 58 -0.80 15.85 -4.67
N ASN A 59 0.09 15.05 -4.08
CA ASN A 59 0.35 13.68 -4.50
C ASN A 59 -0.69 12.66 -3.99
N CYS A 60 -1.61 13.08 -3.12
CA CYS A 60 -2.77 12.33 -2.66
C CYS A 60 -4.03 13.21 -2.49
N PRO A 61 -4.61 13.78 -3.58
CA PRO A 61 -5.66 14.82 -3.50
C PRO A 61 -6.94 14.50 -2.72
N LEU A 62 -7.14 13.25 -2.28
CA LEU A 62 -8.34 12.80 -1.58
C LEU A 62 -8.00 12.17 -0.21
N VAL A 63 -6.73 12.22 0.21
CA VAL A 63 -6.22 11.55 1.42
C VAL A 63 -5.18 12.44 2.10
N SER A 64 -5.62 13.13 3.15
CA SER A 64 -4.81 14.17 3.80
C SER A 64 -3.38 13.72 4.15
N ASN A 65 -2.39 14.37 3.56
CA ASN A 65 -0.97 14.09 3.77
C ASN A 65 -0.08 15.33 3.60
N SER A 66 -0.33 16.39 4.36
CA SER A 66 0.41 17.68 4.32
C SER A 66 1.96 17.63 4.28
N GLY A 67 2.57 16.49 4.63
CA GLY A 67 4.00 16.22 4.49
C GLY A 67 4.46 15.85 3.06
N GLN A 68 3.55 15.47 2.16
CA GLN A 68 3.76 15.12 0.76
C GLN A 68 4.94 14.14 0.61
N ALA A 69 4.98 13.11 1.46
CA ALA A 69 5.94 12.04 1.34
C ALA A 69 5.64 11.23 0.08
N ASP A 70 6.69 10.85 -0.64
CA ASP A 70 6.70 10.13 -1.92
C ASP A 70 8.09 9.46 -1.98
N PHE A 71 8.18 8.27 -1.39
CA PHE A 71 9.46 7.65 -1.09
C PHE A 71 10.19 7.16 -2.35
N ASP A 72 9.46 6.61 -3.31
CA ASP A 72 9.99 6.10 -4.57
C ASP A 72 10.09 7.17 -5.69
N GLY A 73 9.39 8.29 -5.55
CA GLY A 73 9.36 9.39 -6.51
C GLY A 73 8.48 9.12 -7.73
N ASP A 74 7.47 8.27 -7.64
CA ASP A 74 6.56 7.94 -8.74
C ASP A 74 5.46 9.00 -8.96
N GLY A 75 5.24 9.84 -7.94
CA GLY A 75 4.29 10.94 -7.93
C GLY A 75 2.98 10.66 -7.21
N LEU A 76 2.77 9.46 -6.68
CA LEU A 76 1.80 9.17 -5.63
C LEU A 76 2.45 9.41 -4.26
N GLY A 77 1.65 9.79 -3.26
CA GLY A 77 2.17 9.93 -1.91
C GLY A 77 2.06 8.66 -1.09
N ASP A 78 2.98 8.48 -0.14
CA ASP A 78 3.07 7.28 0.73
C ASP A 78 1.73 6.89 1.42
N VAL A 79 0.76 7.80 1.55
CA VAL A 79 -0.53 7.50 2.19
C VAL A 79 -1.59 6.94 1.22
N CYS A 80 -1.37 7.11 -0.09
CA CYS A 80 -2.30 6.73 -1.15
C CYS A 80 -1.63 5.94 -2.28
N ASP A 81 -0.33 5.70 -2.19
CA ASP A 81 0.36 4.60 -2.84
C ASP A 81 0.02 3.28 -2.11
N SER A 82 0.24 2.17 -2.80
CA SER A 82 0.06 0.81 -2.27
C SER A 82 1.37 0.03 -2.20
N ASP A 83 2.48 0.61 -2.66
CA ASP A 83 3.85 0.08 -2.73
C ASP A 83 4.83 1.26 -2.65
N ASP A 84 4.96 1.86 -1.45
CA ASP A 84 5.66 3.13 -1.17
C ASP A 84 7.12 3.19 -1.70
N ASP A 85 7.77 2.03 -1.86
CA ASP A 85 9.14 1.93 -2.38
C ASP A 85 9.28 1.24 -3.74
N ASN A 86 8.15 0.88 -4.36
CA ASN A 86 8.05 0.27 -5.69
C ASN A 86 8.96 -0.95 -5.87
N ASP A 87 9.21 -1.71 -4.80
CA ASP A 87 10.03 -2.93 -4.84
C ASP A 87 9.23 -4.17 -5.32
N GLY A 88 7.90 -4.02 -5.45
CA GLY A 88 6.97 -5.01 -5.96
C GLY A 88 6.19 -5.75 -4.88
N ILE A 89 6.25 -5.28 -3.64
CA ILE A 89 5.52 -5.80 -2.49
C ILE A 89 4.63 -4.69 -1.96
N SER A 90 3.33 -4.95 -1.88
CA SER A 90 2.40 -3.95 -1.36
C SER A 90 2.66 -3.63 0.12
N ASP A 91 2.41 -2.40 0.57
CA ASP A 91 2.66 -1.95 1.96
C ASP A 91 1.98 -2.84 3.01
N GLU A 92 0.81 -3.41 2.70
CA GLU A 92 0.11 -4.34 3.59
C GLU A 92 0.89 -5.64 3.89
N ASN A 93 1.88 -5.95 3.06
CA ASN A 93 2.75 -7.12 3.11
C ASN A 93 4.23 -6.74 3.25
N ASP A 94 4.57 -5.44 3.24
CA ASP A 94 5.92 -4.93 3.43
C ASP A 94 6.13 -4.48 4.89
N ASN A 95 7.26 -4.87 5.46
CA ASN A 95 7.66 -4.49 6.82
C ASN A 95 8.55 -3.23 6.85
N ASN A 96 8.95 -2.74 5.69
CA ASN A 96 9.90 -1.66 5.50
C ASN A 96 9.52 -0.80 4.28
N ASP A 97 8.24 -0.41 4.24
CA ASP A 97 7.56 0.47 3.28
C ASP A 97 8.41 1.63 2.72
N ASN A 98 9.30 2.22 3.51
CA ASN A 98 10.21 3.27 3.05
C ASN A 98 11.63 2.76 2.70
N SER A 99 11.79 1.67 1.93
CA SER A 99 13.12 1.17 1.56
C SER A 99 13.16 0.16 0.40
N VAL A 100 13.51 0.65 -0.80
CA VAL A 100 13.73 -0.11 -2.07
C VAL A 100 14.65 -1.35 -2.00
N THR A 101 15.30 -1.54 -0.85
CA THR A 101 15.96 -2.79 -0.48
C THR A 101 15.29 -3.37 0.75
N ASP A 102 14.32 -4.24 0.53
CA ASP A 102 13.86 -5.12 1.57
C ASP A 102 15.01 -6.01 2.08
N PRO A 103 15.21 -6.20 3.41
CA PRO A 103 16.18 -7.16 3.90
C PRO A 103 15.71 -8.58 3.54
N ILE A 104 16.02 -9.04 2.34
CA ILE A 104 15.63 -10.38 1.87
C ILE A 104 16.21 -11.49 2.76
N VAL A 105 15.48 -12.60 2.86
CA VAL A 105 15.96 -13.86 3.39
C VAL A 105 17.19 -14.30 2.58
N ASN A 106 18.35 -14.10 3.20
CA ASN A 106 19.66 -14.43 2.65
C ASN A 106 20.25 -15.61 3.42
N ILE A 107 20.45 -16.72 2.71
CA ILE A 107 21.01 -17.94 3.28
C ILE A 107 22.39 -18.16 2.66
N ASP A 108 23.44 -17.81 3.42
CA ASP A 108 24.85 -17.99 3.01
C ASP A 108 25.22 -17.32 1.67
N GLY A 109 24.77 -16.07 1.49
CA GLY A 109 24.98 -15.31 0.26
C GLY A 109 24.00 -15.66 -0.87
N CYS A 110 23.08 -16.60 -0.64
CA CYS A 110 21.97 -16.87 -1.55
C CYS A 110 20.75 -16.03 -1.17
N SER A 111 20.48 -15.01 -1.99
CA SER A 111 19.27 -14.20 -1.97
C SER A 111 18.07 -15.03 -2.43
N SER A 112 17.13 -15.31 -1.53
CA SER A 112 15.95 -16.13 -1.90
C SER A 112 14.84 -15.35 -2.62
N GLY A 113 14.90 -14.02 -2.63
CA GLY A 113 13.84 -13.15 -3.17
C GLY A 113 12.55 -13.29 -2.38
N VAL A 114 12.70 -13.50 -1.07
CA VAL A 114 11.63 -13.55 -0.08
C VAL A 114 11.99 -12.57 1.00
N ASP A 115 11.02 -11.82 1.44
CA ASP A 115 11.23 -10.72 2.35
C ASP A 115 11.34 -11.25 3.76
N ASN A 116 12.11 -10.56 4.57
CA ASN A 116 12.33 -10.98 5.95
C ASN A 116 11.18 -10.49 6.84
N GLU A 117 9.99 -11.03 6.62
CA GLU A 117 8.79 -10.64 7.36
C GLU A 117 9.01 -10.65 8.88
N VAL A 118 8.46 -9.64 9.56
CA VAL A 118 8.44 -9.52 11.02
C VAL A 118 7.11 -10.06 11.56
N PHE A 119 7.15 -11.12 12.36
CA PHE A 119 5.98 -11.70 12.99
C PHE A 119 5.48 -10.86 14.19
N SER A 120 4.22 -11.04 14.58
CA SER A 120 3.57 -10.30 15.69
C SER A 120 4.25 -10.41 17.06
N ASN A 121 5.16 -11.37 17.24
CA ASN A 121 5.98 -11.52 18.44
C ASN A 121 7.35 -10.82 18.33
N GLY A 122 7.61 -10.07 17.26
CA GLY A 122 8.85 -9.37 16.98
C GLY A 122 9.99 -10.24 16.43
N THR A 123 9.75 -11.53 16.14
CA THR A 123 10.74 -12.38 15.45
C THR A 123 10.64 -12.21 13.95
N THR A 124 11.75 -12.36 13.23
CA THR A 124 11.77 -12.29 11.76
C THR A 124 11.91 -13.68 11.11
N MET A 125 11.60 -13.82 9.82
CA MET A 125 11.87 -15.06 9.07
C MET A 125 13.34 -15.50 9.20
N MET A 126 14.25 -14.53 9.20
CA MET A 126 15.69 -14.72 9.29
C MET A 126 16.11 -15.11 10.71
N ASP A 127 15.43 -14.64 11.75
CA ASP A 127 15.61 -15.16 13.12
C ASP A 127 15.24 -16.63 13.23
N LEU A 128 14.16 -17.05 12.54
CA LEU A 128 13.75 -18.46 12.51
C LEU A 128 14.76 -19.33 11.75
N ILE A 129 15.29 -18.84 10.62
CA ILE A 129 16.37 -19.53 9.88
C ILE A 129 17.66 -19.58 10.71
N ASN A 130 18.01 -18.51 11.43
CA ASN A 130 19.11 -18.50 12.37
C ASN A 130 18.90 -19.49 13.52
N GLY A 131 17.64 -19.72 13.94
CA GLY A 131 17.26 -20.79 14.86
C GLY A 131 17.51 -22.19 14.29
N CYS A 132 17.22 -22.41 13.01
CA CYS A 132 17.60 -23.66 12.32
C CYS A 132 19.12 -23.84 12.29
N LEU A 133 19.87 -22.79 11.99
CA LEU A 133 21.34 -22.81 11.99
C LEU A 133 21.90 -23.15 13.38
N ALA A 134 21.35 -22.54 14.43
CA ALA A 134 21.79 -22.77 15.80
C ALA A 134 21.48 -24.18 16.33
N SER A 135 20.48 -24.87 15.75
CA SER A 135 20.03 -26.20 16.19
C SER A 135 20.51 -27.35 15.30
N ALA A 136 21.01 -27.06 14.10
CA ALA A 136 21.53 -28.05 13.17
C ALA A 136 22.94 -28.52 13.57
N ASN A 137 23.15 -29.84 13.52
CA ASN A 137 24.47 -30.46 13.71
C ASN A 137 25.10 -30.90 12.38
N ASN A 138 24.32 -30.88 11.30
CA ASN A 138 24.74 -31.24 9.95
C ASN A 138 23.76 -30.68 8.91
N HIS A 139 24.23 -30.64 7.65
CA HIS A 139 23.62 -29.86 6.59
C HIS A 139 22.23 -30.35 6.28
N GLY A 140 22.02 -31.67 6.37
CA GLY A 140 20.71 -32.27 6.22
C GLY A 140 19.71 -31.81 7.30
N GLN A 141 20.15 -31.56 8.53
CA GLN A 141 19.30 -31.01 9.59
C GLN A 141 18.94 -29.55 9.34
N PHE A 142 19.91 -28.71 8.95
CA PHE A 142 19.65 -27.31 8.59
C PHE A 142 18.65 -27.22 7.44
N VAL A 143 18.94 -27.91 6.33
CA VAL A 143 18.08 -27.94 5.14
C VAL A 143 16.69 -28.47 5.48
N SER A 144 16.58 -29.52 6.31
CA SER A 144 15.28 -30.05 6.74
C SER A 144 14.49 -29.03 7.57
N CYS A 145 15.14 -28.32 8.49
CA CYS A 145 14.51 -27.30 9.32
C CYS A 145 14.01 -26.12 8.49
N VAL A 146 14.86 -25.58 7.60
CA VAL A 146 14.48 -24.46 6.73
C VAL A 146 13.35 -24.85 5.78
N ASN A 147 13.37 -26.07 5.21
CA ASN A 147 12.26 -26.55 4.39
C ASN A 147 10.96 -26.71 5.20
N GLN A 148 11.02 -27.06 6.48
CA GLN A 148 9.82 -27.11 7.33
C GLN A 148 9.25 -25.71 7.55
N LEU A 149 10.09 -24.71 7.84
CA LEU A 149 9.67 -23.31 7.96
C LEU A 149 9.02 -22.81 6.65
N ALA A 150 9.69 -23.00 5.51
CA ALA A 150 9.15 -22.59 4.21
C ALA A 150 7.80 -23.26 3.89
N ASN A 151 7.62 -24.53 4.23
CA ASN A 151 6.32 -25.20 4.09
C ASN A 151 5.24 -24.61 5.02
N GLN A 152 5.61 -24.19 6.23
CA GLN A 152 4.70 -23.53 7.18
C GLN A 152 4.30 -22.14 6.67
N TRP A 153 5.25 -21.32 6.23
CA TRP A 153 4.98 -20.00 5.65
C TRP A 153 4.08 -20.09 4.41
N LYS A 154 4.34 -21.06 3.52
CA LYS A 154 3.47 -21.34 2.37
C LYS A 154 2.06 -21.79 2.78
N ALA A 155 1.93 -22.51 3.89
CA ALA A 155 0.63 -22.95 4.39
C ALA A 155 -0.13 -21.81 5.07
N ALA A 156 0.58 -20.86 5.67
CA ALA A 156 0.05 -19.64 6.26
C ALA A 156 -0.33 -18.57 5.22
N GLY A 157 0.13 -18.71 3.97
CA GLY A 157 -0.16 -17.76 2.89
C GLY A 157 0.88 -16.64 2.76
N LEU A 158 1.95 -16.68 3.56
CA LEU A 158 3.01 -15.68 3.60
C LEU A 158 3.91 -15.72 2.35
N ILE A 159 4.11 -16.90 1.79
CA ILE A 159 4.96 -17.07 0.60
C ILE A 159 4.29 -17.94 -0.46
N THR A 160 4.63 -17.70 -1.71
CA THR A 160 4.23 -18.50 -2.87
C THR A 160 4.97 -19.85 -2.92
N ASN A 161 4.47 -20.77 -3.76
CA ASN A 161 5.19 -22.03 -4.03
C ASN A 161 6.56 -21.79 -4.68
N GLN A 162 6.73 -20.70 -5.45
CA GLN A 162 7.99 -20.35 -6.08
C GLN A 162 9.01 -19.88 -5.03
N GLN A 163 8.62 -18.94 -4.16
CA GLN A 163 9.43 -18.44 -3.04
C GLN A 163 9.82 -19.57 -2.07
N LYS A 164 8.89 -20.48 -1.76
CA LYS A 164 9.18 -21.69 -0.98
C LYS A 164 10.30 -22.53 -1.60
N ASN A 165 10.26 -22.73 -2.92
CA ASN A 165 11.30 -23.50 -3.62
C ASN A 165 12.63 -22.72 -3.65
N ALA A 166 12.59 -21.38 -3.76
CA ALA A 166 13.80 -20.54 -3.71
C ALA A 166 14.52 -20.63 -2.36
N ILE A 167 13.79 -20.50 -1.24
CA ILE A 167 14.33 -20.70 0.11
C ILE A 167 14.96 -22.09 0.25
N GLY A 168 14.24 -23.13 -0.17
CA GLY A 168 14.72 -24.52 -0.09
C GLY A 168 15.98 -24.76 -0.93
N ASN A 169 16.07 -24.15 -2.12
CA ASN A 169 17.24 -24.21 -2.98
C ASN A 169 18.43 -23.49 -2.35
N CYS A 170 18.24 -22.27 -1.83
CA CYS A 170 19.29 -21.52 -1.13
C CYS A 170 19.85 -22.29 0.06
N ALA A 171 18.99 -22.88 0.90
CA ALA A 171 19.41 -23.71 2.01
C ALA A 171 20.23 -24.92 1.52
N SER A 172 19.76 -25.60 0.47
CA SER A 172 20.42 -26.80 -0.08
C SER A 172 21.76 -26.51 -0.77
N SER A 173 21.98 -25.30 -1.26
CA SER A 173 23.24 -24.87 -1.87
C SER A 173 24.22 -24.23 -0.89
N SER A 174 23.78 -23.95 0.35
CA SER A 174 24.61 -23.31 1.37
C SER A 174 25.73 -24.23 1.87
N ASN A 175 26.80 -23.64 2.41
CA ASN A 175 27.83 -24.33 3.16
C ASN A 175 27.54 -24.35 4.67
N LEU A 176 26.30 -24.09 5.06
CA LEU A 176 25.88 -24.00 6.44
C LEU A 176 25.72 -25.39 7.09
N PRO A 177 25.97 -25.47 8.41
CA PRO A 177 25.98 -26.65 9.26
C PRO A 177 25.05 -27.75 8.86
#